data_AF-A0AA90V4C5-F1
#
_entry.id   AF-A0AA90V4C5-F1
#
_cell.length_a   1.000
_cell.length_b   1.000
_cell.length_c   1.000
_cell.angle_alpha   90.00
_cell.angle_beta   90.00
_cell.angle_gamma   90.00
#
_symmetry.space_group_name_H-M   'P 1'
#
loop_
_entity.id
_entity.type
_entity.pdbx_description
1 polymer ?
#
loop_
_entity_poly.entity_id
_entity_poly.type
_entity_poly.pdbx_seq_one_letter_code
_entity_poly.pdbx_strand_id
1 'polypeptide(L)'
;MSYNSDSGIISAPVSIDDVKRALGESSNDLATLCKSENINIWSKYKPISCKGEFKEYPIREDSDEIVTSSYSKYTCVVRCGMNIPMDTYKNLRNNYGGEGFAIEACKNFYIDNVYGRVGGIHGDTTTSVSGKHFPKGGANSPYRLSDFRNYNSKATSNTFLTSLPQFNTVEVYYSSIRKFNCVLYMNTNVDNNTNLTMDDIITDLSLAWSFWIQIRYDSPYNTDKIYKNYYVGNCQKPTDFVYASKEITFDIGSGDKIIDIVPFLAYTRNATLYDDTKIIFISLPGAISFKYYPRQIYMESIKSGSSDFVYFSELRELVGGSCICKAKIYKLPDGALTVTDGMFRSVCTYGNNKTTYGRGYVSNSSGQNTGSVTIPEGDRTDYIEVYIRFDNVYEGGYYGQRCQLSFEINIDGGWKQVPPGGSYIMR
;
A
#
# COMPACT_ATOMS: atom_id res chain seq x y z
N MET A 1 -32.91 16.10 30.54
CA MET A 1 -33.24 15.00 29.62
C MET A 1 -32.16 13.95 29.78
N SER A 2 -32.61 12.81 30.26
CA SER A 2 -31.90 11.59 30.61
C SER A 2 -31.49 10.80 29.35
N TYR A 3 -30.67 9.75 29.49
CA TYR A 3 -30.13 8.91 28.41
C TYR A 3 -31.17 8.59 27.32
N ASN A 4 -30.78 8.82 26.07
CA ASN A 4 -31.59 8.54 24.90
C ASN A 4 -31.17 7.18 24.32
N SER A 5 -32.06 6.18 24.39
CA SER A 5 -31.79 4.83 23.89
C SER A 5 -31.67 4.75 22.36
N ASP A 6 -32.30 5.68 21.64
CA ASP A 6 -32.29 5.70 20.18
C ASP A 6 -30.94 6.23 19.67
N SER A 7 -30.44 7.33 20.26
CA SER A 7 -29.11 7.86 19.93
C SER A 7 -27.97 7.16 20.67
N GLY A 8 -28.23 6.55 21.83
CA GLY A 8 -27.19 6.01 22.72
C GLY A 8 -26.44 7.07 23.53
N ILE A 9 -26.90 8.33 23.52
CA ILE A 9 -26.17 9.45 24.12
C ILE A 9 -26.75 9.83 25.48
N ILE A 10 -25.86 10.04 26.47
CA ILE A 10 -26.20 10.62 27.77
C ILE A 10 -26.06 12.15 27.68
N SER A 11 -27.18 12.87 27.81
CA SER A 11 -27.18 14.34 27.83
C SER A 11 -27.09 14.89 29.27
N ALA A 12 -26.61 16.12 29.42
CA ALA A 12 -26.63 16.79 30.72
C ALA A 12 -28.07 17.21 31.13
N PRO A 13 -28.40 17.25 32.43
CA PRO A 13 -27.61 16.77 33.57
C PRO A 13 -27.54 15.24 33.60
N VAL A 14 -26.39 14.69 34.02
CA VAL A 14 -26.14 13.25 34.06
C VAL A 14 -26.60 12.67 35.41
N SER A 15 -27.35 11.56 35.38
CA SER A 15 -27.75 10.81 36.58
C SER A 15 -27.17 9.40 36.61
N ILE A 16 -27.17 8.76 37.79
CA ILE A 16 -26.74 7.35 37.94
C ILE A 16 -27.60 6.41 37.10
N ASP A 17 -28.92 6.66 37.04
CA ASP A 17 -29.84 5.84 36.25
C ASP A 17 -29.58 5.93 34.74
N ASP A 18 -29.10 7.08 34.26
CA ASP A 18 -28.70 7.24 32.86
C ASP A 18 -27.50 6.38 32.51
N VAL A 19 -26.48 6.39 33.38
CA VAL A 19 -25.26 5.60 33.20
C VAL A 19 -25.58 4.10 33.29
N LYS A 20 -26.38 3.68 34.27
CA LYS A 20 -26.83 2.29 34.40
C LYS A 20 -27.53 1.80 33.14
N ARG A 21 -28.47 2.58 32.62
CA ARG A 21 -29.25 2.23 31.43
C ARG A 21 -28.38 2.23 30.16
N ALA A 22 -27.37 3.10 30.08
CA ALA A 22 -26.43 3.13 28.97
C ALA A 22 -25.42 1.96 28.98
N LEU A 23 -24.99 1.54 30.17
CA LEU A 23 -24.02 0.45 30.36
C LEU A 23 -24.68 -0.92 30.55
N GLY A 24 -25.99 -0.99 30.74
CA GLY A 24 -26.70 -2.23 31.10
C GLY A 24 -26.35 -2.74 32.50
N GLU A 25 -26.02 -1.84 33.43
CA GLU A 25 -25.56 -2.15 34.79
C GLU A 25 -26.67 -1.98 35.82
N SER A 26 -26.64 -2.78 36.90
CA SER A 26 -27.61 -2.68 38.01
C SER A 26 -27.08 -1.88 39.21
N SER A 27 -25.76 -1.66 39.28
CA SER A 27 -25.10 -0.97 40.39
C SER A 27 -25.47 0.52 40.47
N ASN A 28 -25.73 1.01 41.68
CA ASN A 28 -25.83 2.46 41.96
C ASN A 28 -24.49 3.06 42.41
N ASP A 29 -23.45 2.24 42.61
CA ASP A 29 -22.13 2.69 43.02
C ASP A 29 -21.37 3.29 41.83
N LEU A 30 -21.04 4.58 41.94
CA LEU A 30 -20.35 5.32 40.88
C LEU A 30 -18.99 4.71 40.54
N ALA A 31 -18.27 4.19 41.53
CA ALA A 31 -16.97 3.58 41.30
C ALA A 31 -17.09 2.31 40.42
N THR A 32 -18.09 1.47 40.69
CA THR A 32 -18.43 0.32 39.84
C THR A 32 -18.79 0.75 38.43
N LEU A 33 -19.63 1.77 38.26
CA LEU A 33 -20.05 2.25 36.94
C LEU A 33 -18.88 2.82 36.12
N CYS A 34 -17.98 3.58 36.75
CA CYS A 34 -16.79 4.13 36.09
C CYS A 34 -15.75 3.05 35.69
N LYS A 35 -15.89 1.82 36.19
CA LYS A 35 -15.00 0.67 35.89
C LYS A 35 -15.71 -0.46 35.14
N SER A 36 -16.94 -0.23 34.69
CA SER A 36 -17.70 -1.25 33.99
C SER A 36 -17.02 -1.66 32.69
N GLU A 37 -16.93 -2.97 32.44
CA GLU A 37 -16.41 -3.51 31.18
C GLU A 37 -17.31 -3.17 29.98
N ASN A 38 -18.57 -2.77 30.23
CA ASN A 38 -19.53 -2.35 29.21
C ASN A 38 -19.31 -0.90 28.75
N ILE A 39 -18.36 -0.17 29.34
CA ILE A 39 -17.95 1.14 28.83
C ILE A 39 -17.39 0.97 27.41
N ASN A 40 -18.01 1.67 26.47
CA ASN A 40 -17.56 1.74 25.10
C ASN A 40 -16.31 2.64 25.02
N ILE A 41 -15.16 2.00 24.84
CA ILE A 41 -13.87 2.68 24.83
C ILE A 41 -13.68 3.63 23.64
N TRP A 42 -14.45 3.46 22.57
CA TRP A 42 -14.41 4.34 21.41
C TRP A 42 -15.29 5.59 21.56
N SER A 43 -16.09 5.69 22.62
CA SER A 43 -16.78 6.94 22.95
C SER A 43 -15.77 8.04 23.26
N LYS A 44 -15.93 9.19 22.63
CA LYS A 44 -15.07 10.37 22.85
C LYS A 44 -15.17 10.87 24.29
N TYR A 45 -16.39 10.84 24.83
CA TYR A 45 -16.69 11.17 26.22
C TYR A 45 -16.85 9.86 26.99
N LYS A 46 -16.00 9.62 27.97
CA LYS A 46 -16.02 8.44 28.83
C LYS A 46 -15.15 8.68 30.07
N PRO A 47 -15.35 7.92 31.15
CA PRO A 47 -14.42 7.91 32.28
C PRO A 47 -13.06 7.34 31.85
N ILE A 48 -12.00 8.08 32.15
CA ILE A 48 -10.60 7.68 31.94
C ILE A 48 -9.75 8.13 33.12
N SER A 49 -8.57 7.53 33.29
CA SER A 49 -7.66 7.92 34.36
C SER A 49 -7.00 9.27 34.06
N CYS A 50 -7.46 10.35 34.68
CA CYS A 50 -6.83 11.67 34.60
C CYS A 50 -6.87 12.42 35.94
N LYS A 51 -5.91 13.33 36.16
CA LYS A 51 -5.80 14.12 37.39
C LYS A 51 -6.78 15.31 37.40
N GLY A 52 -7.24 15.67 38.61
CA GLY A 52 -7.90 16.95 38.88
C GLY A 52 -9.40 17.03 38.58
N GLU A 53 -9.91 18.26 38.58
CA GLU A 53 -11.31 18.60 38.30
C GLU A 53 -11.71 18.29 36.85
N PHE A 54 -13.00 18.43 36.55
CA PHE A 54 -13.54 18.17 35.22
C PHE A 54 -12.81 18.99 34.14
N LYS A 55 -12.21 18.31 33.16
CA LYS A 55 -11.57 18.95 32.00
C LYS A 55 -12.54 18.99 30.82
N GLU A 56 -12.39 19.99 29.97
CA GLU A 56 -13.13 20.04 28.70
C GLU A 56 -12.71 18.85 27.82
N TYR A 57 -13.71 18.15 27.27
CA TYR A 57 -13.50 16.94 26.48
C TYR A 57 -13.11 17.25 25.03
N PRO A 58 -12.37 16.37 24.33
CA PRO A 58 -11.92 15.05 24.78
C PRO A 58 -10.83 15.16 25.85
N ILE A 59 -11.03 14.51 27.00
CA ILE A 59 -10.02 14.48 28.05
C ILE A 59 -8.82 13.71 27.50
N ARG A 60 -7.69 14.39 27.40
CA ARG A 60 -6.38 13.78 27.16
C ARG A 60 -5.86 13.34 28.52
N GLU A 61 -5.41 12.09 28.60
CA GLU A 61 -4.90 11.56 29.87
C GLU A 61 -3.65 12.31 30.31
N ASP A 62 -3.58 12.62 31.61
CA ASP A 62 -2.35 13.07 32.28
C ASP A 62 -1.54 11.88 32.82
N SER A 63 -1.78 10.69 32.26
CA SER A 63 -1.19 9.45 32.73
C SER A 63 0.18 9.24 32.06
N ASP A 64 1.22 9.22 32.89
CA ASP A 64 2.57 8.75 32.53
C ASP A 64 2.68 7.22 32.68
N GLU A 65 1.55 6.51 32.76
CA GLU A 65 1.53 5.07 32.90
C GLU A 65 2.09 4.41 31.64
N ILE A 66 3.16 3.64 31.86
CA ILE A 66 3.76 2.79 30.85
C ILE A 66 3.37 1.36 31.20
N VAL A 67 2.77 0.67 30.23
CA VAL A 67 2.40 -0.74 30.35
C VAL A 67 2.96 -1.52 29.17
N THR A 68 2.85 -2.84 29.24
CA THR A 68 3.37 -3.72 28.20
C THR A 68 2.20 -4.44 27.53
N SER A 69 2.26 -4.59 26.20
CA SER A 69 1.24 -5.35 25.48
C SER A 69 1.23 -6.80 25.93
N SER A 70 0.06 -7.43 25.90
CA SER A 70 -0.17 -8.75 26.48
C SER A 70 0.58 -9.86 25.76
N TYR A 71 0.69 -9.78 24.43
CA TYR A 71 1.24 -10.86 23.61
C TYR A 71 2.61 -10.52 23.06
N SER A 72 2.71 -9.42 22.33
CA SER A 72 3.95 -9.03 21.63
C SER A 72 4.96 -8.33 22.54
N LYS A 73 4.58 -7.96 23.76
CA LYS A 73 5.43 -7.41 24.84
C LYS A 73 6.12 -6.06 24.54
N TYR A 74 5.62 -5.27 23.58
CA TYR A 74 6.17 -3.94 23.35
C TYR A 74 5.61 -2.94 24.37
N THR A 75 6.38 -1.88 24.62
CA THR A 75 5.97 -0.77 25.47
C THR A 75 4.72 -0.11 24.90
N CYS A 76 3.78 0.21 25.79
CA CYS A 76 2.56 0.91 25.51
C CYS A 76 2.46 2.14 26.41
N VAL A 77 1.99 3.23 25.83
CA VAL A 77 1.53 4.41 26.59
C VAL A 77 0.02 4.33 26.73
N VAL A 78 -0.52 4.77 27.87
CA VAL A 78 -1.98 4.89 28.01
C VAL A 78 -2.44 6.22 27.40
N ARG A 79 -3.42 6.14 26.49
CA ARG A 79 -4.12 7.30 25.92
C ARG A 79 -5.59 6.97 25.73
N CYS A 80 -6.45 7.92 26.10
CA CYS A 80 -7.91 7.80 25.93
C CYS A 80 -8.51 6.49 26.49
N GLY A 81 -7.96 5.99 27.59
CA GLY A 81 -8.34 4.75 28.27
C GLY A 81 -7.81 3.49 27.59
N MET A 82 -6.82 3.59 26.69
CA MET A 82 -6.33 2.47 25.87
C MET A 82 -4.82 2.33 25.91
N ASN A 83 -4.35 1.10 25.78
CA ASN A 83 -2.97 0.80 25.43
C ASN A 83 -2.67 1.22 23.99
N ILE A 84 -1.75 2.17 23.81
CA ILE A 84 -1.23 2.57 22.51
C ILE A 84 0.20 2.02 22.37
N PRO A 85 0.47 1.17 21.36
CA PRO A 85 1.76 0.52 21.17
C PRO A 85 2.80 1.54 20.73
N MET A 86 3.51 2.13 21.68
CA MET A 86 4.43 3.24 21.45
C MET A 86 5.74 3.01 22.19
N ASP A 87 6.84 2.99 21.43
CA ASP A 87 8.19 2.85 21.98
C ASP A 87 9.20 3.63 21.12
N THR A 88 10.46 3.69 21.53
CA THR A 88 11.55 4.27 20.74
C THR A 88 12.00 3.30 19.65
N TYR A 89 12.44 3.86 18.52
CA TYR A 89 13.00 3.09 17.41
C TYR A 89 14.14 2.17 17.88
N LYS A 90 15.04 2.66 18.73
CA LYS A 90 16.13 1.85 19.31
C LYS A 90 15.63 0.63 20.07
N ASN A 91 14.65 0.82 20.97
CA ASN A 91 14.12 -0.27 21.78
C ASN A 91 13.46 -1.32 20.89
N LEU A 92 12.66 -0.88 19.91
CA LEU A 92 12.00 -1.78 18.98
C LEU A 92 13.01 -2.56 18.13
N ARG A 93 14.05 -1.87 17.61
CA ARG A 93 15.13 -2.50 16.85
C ARG A 93 15.84 -3.58 17.67
N ASN A 94 16.12 -3.32 18.94
CA ASN A 94 16.80 -4.27 19.82
C ASN A 94 15.91 -5.47 20.18
N ASN A 95 14.61 -5.24 20.41
CA ASN A 95 13.70 -6.25 20.93
C ASN A 95 13.08 -7.13 19.83
N TYR A 96 12.95 -6.63 18.60
CA TYR A 96 12.15 -7.27 17.54
C TYR A 96 12.92 -7.57 16.25
N GLY A 97 14.20 -7.92 16.34
CA GLY A 97 14.93 -8.47 15.18
C GLY A 97 15.56 -7.42 14.27
N GLY A 98 16.11 -6.36 14.87
CA GLY A 98 16.96 -5.41 14.16
C GLY A 98 16.20 -4.63 13.10
N GLU A 99 16.66 -4.73 11.86
CA GLU A 99 16.05 -4.01 10.73
C GLU A 99 14.59 -4.41 10.48
N GLY A 100 14.18 -5.62 10.88
CA GLY A 100 12.81 -6.14 10.73
C GLY A 100 11.83 -5.81 11.87
N PHE A 101 12.18 -4.83 12.73
CA PHE A 101 11.46 -4.57 13.97
C PHE A 101 9.94 -4.45 13.83
N ALA A 102 9.45 -3.75 12.80
CA ALA A 102 8.02 -3.46 12.68
C ALA A 102 7.25 -4.70 12.25
N ILE A 103 7.77 -5.43 11.25
CA ILE A 103 7.15 -6.66 10.75
C ILE A 103 7.08 -7.69 11.87
N GLU A 104 8.16 -7.86 12.63
CA GLU A 104 8.19 -8.82 13.72
C GLU A 104 7.30 -8.42 14.90
N ALA A 105 7.37 -7.16 15.34
CA ALA A 105 6.53 -6.69 16.44
C ALA A 105 5.02 -6.78 16.13
N CYS A 106 4.63 -6.65 14.86
CA CYS A 106 3.22 -6.59 14.48
C CYS A 106 2.61 -7.96 14.10
N LYS A 107 3.38 -9.06 14.04
CA LYS A 107 2.84 -10.39 13.64
C LYS A 107 1.63 -10.82 14.45
N ASN A 108 1.60 -10.48 15.73
CA ASN A 108 0.56 -10.86 16.69
C ASN A 108 -0.31 -9.67 17.13
N PHE A 109 -0.28 -8.56 16.39
CA PHE A 109 -0.97 -7.32 16.74
C PHE A 109 -2.50 -7.51 16.93
N TYR A 110 -3.10 -8.48 16.22
CA TYR A 110 -4.52 -8.80 16.32
C TYR A 110 -4.97 -9.44 17.65
N ILE A 111 -4.04 -10.05 18.39
CA ILE A 111 -4.28 -10.67 19.70
C ILE A 111 -3.67 -9.85 20.84
N ASP A 112 -3.04 -8.72 20.56
CA ASP A 112 -2.58 -7.80 21.60
C ASP A 112 -3.76 -7.02 22.19
N ASN A 113 -3.66 -6.70 23.47
CA ASN A 113 -4.57 -5.83 24.20
C ASN A 113 -4.33 -4.33 23.91
N VAL A 114 -4.19 -3.97 22.64
CA VAL A 114 -3.98 -2.58 22.18
C VAL A 114 -5.26 -1.99 21.63
N TYR A 115 -5.36 -0.65 21.62
CA TYR A 115 -6.53 0.07 21.13
C TYR A 115 -7.86 -0.41 21.75
N GLY A 116 -7.82 -0.66 23.07
CA GLY A 116 -8.98 -1.06 23.87
C GLY A 116 -9.46 -2.50 23.66
N ARG A 117 -8.70 -3.32 22.91
CA ARG A 117 -9.00 -4.76 22.74
C ARG A 117 -8.63 -5.55 24.00
N VAL A 118 -9.33 -6.65 24.21
CA VAL A 118 -8.93 -7.67 25.18
C VAL A 118 -7.91 -8.58 24.50
N GLY A 119 -6.74 -8.73 25.12
CA GLY A 119 -5.65 -9.53 24.58
C GLY A 119 -5.89 -11.03 24.71
N GLY A 120 -5.21 -11.81 23.88
CA GLY A 120 -5.16 -13.27 23.98
C GLY A 120 -4.39 -13.74 25.23
N ILE A 121 -4.58 -15.01 25.58
CA ILE A 121 -3.85 -15.69 26.65
C ILE A 121 -2.42 -15.98 26.14
N HIS A 122 -1.40 -15.43 26.80
CA HIS A 122 0.00 -15.77 26.55
C HIS A 122 0.40 -17.01 27.37
N GLY A 123 1.42 -17.76 26.95
CA GLY A 123 1.84 -19.03 27.58
C GLY A 123 2.18 -18.96 29.08
N ASP A 124 2.41 -17.75 29.61
CA ASP A 124 2.79 -17.51 31.02
C ASP A 124 1.64 -16.94 31.86
N THR A 125 0.45 -16.79 31.28
CA THR A 125 -0.73 -16.21 31.94
C THR A 125 -1.92 -17.15 31.87
N THR A 126 -2.74 -17.19 32.91
CA THR A 126 -3.97 -18.00 32.95
C THR A 126 -5.21 -17.25 32.46
N THR A 127 -5.10 -15.95 32.21
CA THR A 127 -6.22 -15.08 31.84
C THR A 127 -5.81 -14.03 30.80
N SER A 128 -6.77 -13.64 29.98
CA SER A 128 -6.65 -12.50 29.05
C SER A 128 -6.48 -11.18 29.80
N VAL A 129 -5.68 -10.27 29.23
CA VAL A 129 -5.46 -8.94 29.80
C VAL A 129 -6.27 -7.91 29.03
N SER A 130 -7.03 -7.08 29.73
CA SER A 130 -7.77 -5.97 29.10
C SER A 130 -6.81 -4.87 28.65
N GLY A 131 -7.08 -4.28 27.48
CA GLY A 131 -6.38 -3.10 26.99
C GLY A 131 -7.01 -1.79 27.46
N LYS A 132 -8.06 -1.86 28.29
CA LYS A 132 -8.84 -0.73 28.78
C LYS A 132 -8.30 -0.25 30.12
N HIS A 133 -8.24 1.06 30.30
CA HIS A 133 -7.77 1.73 31.50
C HIS A 133 -8.85 2.63 32.09
N PHE A 134 -9.42 2.17 33.20
CA PHE A 134 -10.46 2.88 33.92
C PHE A 134 -9.88 3.73 35.07
N PRO A 135 -10.64 4.71 35.58
CA PRO A 135 -10.23 5.46 36.77
C PRO A 135 -9.94 4.53 37.96
N LYS A 136 -8.90 4.85 38.74
CA LYS A 136 -8.45 4.07 39.90
C LYS A 136 -9.10 4.54 41.22
N GLY A 137 -9.72 5.71 41.22
CA GLY A 137 -10.23 6.39 42.41
C GLY A 137 -9.18 7.28 43.07
N GLY A 138 -9.64 8.18 43.95
CA GLY A 138 -8.78 9.16 44.63
C GLY A 138 -8.47 10.40 43.79
N ALA A 139 -7.66 11.31 44.34
CA ALA A 139 -7.44 12.65 43.78
C ALA A 139 -6.79 12.66 42.39
N ASN A 140 -6.00 11.62 42.05
CA ASN A 140 -5.25 11.54 40.80
C ASN A 140 -6.01 10.82 39.67
N SER A 141 -7.14 10.18 39.97
CA SER A 141 -7.93 9.41 39.02
C SER A 141 -9.39 9.27 39.55
N PRO A 142 -10.10 10.39 39.80
CA PRO A 142 -11.37 10.36 40.50
C PRO A 142 -12.48 9.71 39.67
N TYR A 143 -13.43 9.08 40.36
CA TYR A 143 -14.69 8.66 39.74
C TYR A 143 -15.61 9.87 39.61
N ARG A 144 -16.02 10.21 38.39
CA ARG A 144 -16.83 11.40 38.12
C ARG A 144 -18.02 11.04 37.25
N LEU A 145 -19.21 11.34 37.74
CA LEU A 145 -20.45 11.13 36.98
C LEU A 145 -20.50 12.03 35.73
N SER A 146 -19.90 13.21 35.81
CA SER A 146 -19.79 14.15 34.69
C SER A 146 -19.00 13.62 33.50
N ASP A 147 -18.12 12.62 33.70
CA ASP A 147 -17.31 12.04 32.62
C ASP A 147 -18.18 11.29 31.60
N PHE A 148 -19.42 10.98 31.97
CA PHE A 148 -20.44 10.42 31.10
C PHE A 148 -21.27 11.49 30.37
N ARG A 149 -21.00 12.78 30.56
CA ARG A 149 -21.68 13.84 29.80
C ARG A 149 -21.30 13.69 28.32
N ASN A 150 -22.31 13.52 27.47
CA ASN A 150 -22.20 13.21 26.04
C ASN A 150 -21.59 11.82 25.74
N TYR A 151 -21.48 10.93 26.73
CA TYR A 151 -21.08 9.54 26.48
C TYR A 151 -22.02 8.89 25.48
N ASN A 152 -21.44 8.24 24.47
CA ASN A 152 -22.16 7.52 23.43
C ASN A 152 -21.94 6.01 23.61
N SER A 153 -22.94 5.30 24.11
CA SER A 153 -22.88 3.83 24.26
C SER A 153 -22.78 3.11 22.92
N LYS A 154 -23.23 3.74 21.83
CA LYS A 154 -23.21 3.23 20.46
C LYS A 154 -22.01 3.72 19.64
N ALA A 155 -20.99 4.28 20.29
CA ALA A 155 -19.78 4.72 19.59
C ALA A 155 -19.15 3.56 18.78
N THR A 156 -18.65 3.86 17.59
CA THR A 156 -18.04 2.90 16.69
C THR A 156 -16.53 3.06 16.66
N SER A 157 -15.82 1.97 16.39
CA SER A 157 -14.37 1.99 16.31
C SER A 157 -13.90 2.82 15.12
N ASN A 158 -13.02 3.78 15.38
CA ASN A 158 -12.39 4.62 14.38
C ASN A 158 -10.87 4.33 14.33
N THR A 159 -10.54 3.08 14.03
CA THR A 159 -9.15 2.64 13.94
C THR A 159 -8.45 3.24 12.73
N PHE A 160 -7.12 3.26 12.76
CA PHE A 160 -6.27 3.64 11.64
C PHE A 160 -6.64 2.86 10.37
N LEU A 161 -6.82 3.58 9.26
CA LEU A 161 -7.07 2.96 7.96
C LEU A 161 -5.92 3.22 7.02
N THR A 162 -5.48 2.17 6.34
CA THR A 162 -4.48 2.26 5.29
C THR A 162 -4.91 1.52 4.03
N SER A 163 -4.34 1.88 2.88
CA SER A 163 -4.57 1.16 1.61
C SER A 163 -3.82 -0.18 1.53
N LEU A 164 -3.06 -0.53 2.57
CA LEU A 164 -2.17 -1.68 2.57
C LEU A 164 -2.91 -2.95 3.03
N PRO A 165 -2.54 -4.12 2.49
CA PRO A 165 -3.15 -5.39 2.89
C PRO A 165 -2.85 -5.69 4.37
N GLN A 166 -3.79 -6.42 4.99
CA GLN A 166 -3.72 -6.85 6.39
C GLN A 166 -4.18 -8.30 6.43
N PHE A 167 -3.37 -9.22 6.98
CA PHE A 167 -3.65 -10.67 7.06
C PHE A 167 -3.72 -11.44 5.75
N ASN A 168 -3.73 -10.75 4.62
CA ASN A 168 -3.88 -11.37 3.32
C ASN A 168 -2.73 -11.00 2.39
N THR A 169 -2.58 -11.82 1.36
CA THR A 169 -1.74 -11.52 0.21
C THR A 169 -2.61 -10.96 -0.90
N VAL A 170 -2.28 -9.78 -1.41
CA VAL A 170 -2.92 -9.20 -2.60
C VAL A 170 -2.01 -9.38 -3.80
N GLU A 171 -2.56 -9.81 -4.93
CA GLU A 171 -1.81 -9.91 -6.17
C GLU A 171 -1.84 -8.59 -6.95
N VAL A 172 -0.66 -8.15 -7.42
CA VAL A 172 -0.48 -6.95 -8.22
C VAL A 172 0.33 -7.32 -9.45
N TYR A 173 -0.18 -7.02 -10.64
CA TYR A 173 0.55 -7.24 -11.89
C TYR A 173 1.47 -6.05 -12.18
N TYR A 174 2.66 -6.34 -12.69
CA TYR A 174 3.62 -5.31 -13.08
C TYR A 174 4.35 -5.70 -14.37
N SER A 175 4.75 -4.70 -15.17
CA SER A 175 5.43 -4.91 -16.45
C SER A 175 6.86 -4.37 -16.49
N SER A 176 7.19 -3.42 -15.62
CA SER A 176 8.52 -2.79 -15.59
C SER A 176 9.03 -2.65 -14.15
N ILE A 177 8.60 -1.59 -13.46
CA ILE A 177 8.96 -1.29 -12.07
C ILE A 177 7.77 -1.63 -11.17
N ARG A 178 8.03 -2.36 -10.09
CA ARG A 178 7.02 -2.65 -9.07
C ARG A 178 6.67 -1.38 -8.34
N LYS A 179 5.37 -1.11 -8.26
CA LYS A 179 4.84 0.05 -7.58
C LYS A 179 3.54 -0.27 -6.86
N PHE A 180 3.29 0.44 -5.77
CA PHE A 180 2.03 0.40 -5.07
C PHE A 180 1.78 1.72 -4.34
N ASN A 181 0.51 2.07 -4.15
CA ASN A 181 0.11 3.27 -3.45
C ASN A 181 -0.09 2.99 -1.95
N CYS A 182 0.54 3.82 -1.13
CA CYS A 182 0.34 3.85 0.31
C CYS A 182 -0.51 5.06 0.66
N VAL A 183 -1.61 4.85 1.38
CA VAL A 183 -2.48 5.92 1.86
C VAL A 183 -2.81 5.65 3.32
N LEU A 184 -2.66 6.66 4.18
CA LEU A 184 -3.20 6.71 5.53
C LEU A 184 -4.38 7.69 5.54
N TYR A 185 -5.56 7.25 5.95
CA TYR A 185 -6.80 8.03 5.81
C TYR A 185 -7.76 7.81 6.97
N MET A 186 -8.71 8.74 7.13
CA MET A 186 -9.78 8.67 8.12
C MET A 186 -10.93 7.77 7.66
N ASN A 187 -11.62 7.14 8.61
CA ASN A 187 -12.89 6.47 8.32
C ASN A 187 -14.02 7.50 8.20
N THR A 188 -14.48 7.74 6.98
CA THR A 188 -15.55 8.72 6.71
C THR A 188 -16.94 8.25 7.12
N ASN A 189 -17.11 6.96 7.43
CA ASN A 189 -18.38 6.40 7.87
C ASN A 189 -18.61 6.58 9.39
N VAL A 190 -17.66 7.15 10.12
CA VAL A 190 -17.72 7.37 11.56
C VAL A 190 -17.65 8.86 11.86
N ASP A 191 -18.56 9.38 12.69
CA ASP A 191 -18.54 10.81 13.03
C ASP A 191 -17.41 11.14 14.02
N ASN A 192 -16.81 12.32 13.85
CA ASN A 192 -15.69 12.77 14.68
C ASN A 192 -16.14 13.50 15.97
N ASN A 193 -17.45 13.64 16.16
CA ASN A 193 -18.04 14.42 17.26
C ASN A 193 -18.26 13.56 18.51
N THR A 194 -18.68 12.31 18.32
CA THR A 194 -19.06 11.39 19.40
C THR A 194 -18.09 10.21 19.54
N ASN A 195 -17.34 9.89 18.49
CA ASN A 195 -16.31 8.83 18.51
C ASN A 195 -14.92 9.43 18.67
N LEU A 196 -14.02 8.66 19.28
CA LEU A 196 -12.59 8.99 19.26
C LEU A 196 -12.09 9.05 17.82
N THR A 197 -11.22 10.01 17.56
CA THR A 197 -10.49 10.14 16.30
C THR A 197 -9.02 9.78 16.47
N MET A 198 -8.31 9.60 15.37
CA MET A 198 -6.85 9.42 15.39
C MET A 198 -6.14 10.61 16.04
N ASP A 199 -6.60 11.84 15.80
CA ASP A 199 -6.06 13.06 16.41
C ASP A 199 -6.35 13.17 17.92
N ASP A 200 -7.39 12.49 18.42
CA ASP A 200 -7.65 12.38 19.86
C ASP A 200 -6.66 11.41 20.53
N ILE A 201 -6.33 10.30 19.85
CA ILE A 201 -5.41 9.26 20.34
C ILE A 201 -3.94 9.70 20.22
N ILE A 202 -3.58 10.33 19.11
CA ILE A 202 -2.23 10.77 18.79
C ILE A 202 -2.18 12.30 18.81
N THR A 203 -1.66 12.82 19.91
CA THR A 203 -1.36 14.25 20.03
C THR A 203 -0.46 14.69 18.89
N ASP A 204 -0.85 15.80 18.25
CA ASP A 204 -0.07 16.46 17.21
C ASP A 204 0.18 15.59 15.97
N LEU A 205 -0.71 14.62 15.68
CA LEU A 205 -0.63 13.75 14.50
C LEU A 205 -0.23 14.51 13.24
N SER A 206 -0.99 15.53 12.86
CA SER A 206 -0.70 16.37 11.69
C SER A 206 0.48 17.35 11.85
N LEU A 207 0.99 17.52 13.08
CA LEU A 207 2.00 18.52 13.43
C LEU A 207 3.39 17.95 13.69
N ALA A 208 3.54 16.67 13.97
CA ALA A 208 4.82 16.09 14.37
C ALA A 208 5.08 14.68 13.83
N TRP A 209 4.06 14.00 13.32
CA TRP A 209 4.18 12.61 12.90
C TRP A 209 4.33 12.47 11.40
N SER A 210 5.00 11.40 11.01
CA SER A 210 5.11 10.92 9.63
C SER A 210 4.61 9.49 9.50
N PHE A 211 4.11 9.20 8.31
CA PHE A 211 3.65 7.88 7.91
C PHE A 211 4.79 7.11 7.23
N TRP A 212 4.99 5.87 7.66
CA TRP A 212 6.04 4.99 7.20
C TRP A 212 5.49 3.61 6.90
N ILE A 213 6.22 2.90 6.05
CA ILE A 213 6.04 1.47 5.85
C ILE A 213 7.36 0.75 6.03
N GLN A 214 7.31 -0.47 6.54
CA GLN A 214 8.41 -1.42 6.44
C GLN A 214 8.02 -2.54 5.49
N ILE A 215 8.93 -2.89 4.59
CA ILE A 215 8.79 -4.07 3.73
C ILE A 215 9.87 -5.09 4.05
N ARG A 216 9.56 -6.36 3.82
CA ARG A 216 10.49 -7.49 3.82
C ARG A 216 10.38 -8.24 2.50
N TYR A 217 11.51 -8.63 1.93
CA TYR A 217 11.56 -9.50 0.76
C TYR A 217 12.81 -10.39 0.78
N ASP A 218 12.78 -11.46 -0.03
CA ASP A 218 13.91 -12.37 -0.18
C ASP A 218 15.01 -11.74 -1.01
N SER A 219 16.25 -11.80 -0.51
CA SER A 219 17.42 -11.37 -1.26
C SER A 219 17.52 -12.12 -2.58
N PRO A 220 17.79 -11.42 -3.71
CA PRO A 220 17.99 -12.09 -4.99
C PRO A 220 19.34 -12.80 -5.08
N TYR A 221 20.25 -12.58 -4.13
CA TYR A 221 21.64 -13.07 -4.19
C TYR A 221 21.94 -14.19 -3.19
N ASN A 222 21.16 -14.27 -2.10
CA ASN A 222 21.38 -15.23 -1.02
C ASN A 222 20.07 -15.56 -0.30
N THR A 223 20.14 -16.33 0.78
CA THR A 223 18.97 -16.74 1.58
C THR A 223 18.50 -15.69 2.60
N ASP A 224 19.13 -14.51 2.63
CA ASP A 224 18.83 -13.50 3.63
C ASP A 224 17.51 -12.78 3.33
N LYS A 225 16.85 -12.33 4.39
CA LYS A 225 15.70 -11.43 4.30
C LYS A 225 16.21 -9.99 4.30
N ILE A 226 15.75 -9.19 3.34
CA ILE A 226 16.06 -7.76 3.28
C ILE A 226 14.88 -6.99 3.83
N TYR A 227 15.15 -6.07 4.76
CA TYR A 227 14.17 -5.17 5.35
C TYR A 227 14.44 -3.75 4.89
N LYS A 228 13.39 -3.02 4.51
CA LYS A 228 13.50 -1.62 4.12
C LYS A 228 12.37 -0.79 4.69
N ASN A 229 12.73 0.34 5.28
CA ASN A 229 11.77 1.34 5.73
C ASN A 229 11.62 2.41 4.65
N TYR A 230 10.39 2.74 4.28
CA TYR A 230 10.08 3.84 3.38
C TYR A 230 9.32 4.92 4.12
N TYR A 231 9.85 6.13 4.04
CA TYR A 231 9.15 7.34 4.41
C TYR A 231 8.10 7.66 3.34
N VAL A 232 6.82 7.59 3.73
CA VAL A 232 5.68 7.92 2.88
C VAL A 232 5.51 9.43 2.86
N GLY A 233 5.40 10.05 4.03
CA GLY A 233 5.26 11.50 4.13
C GLY A 233 4.86 11.96 5.52
N ASN A 234 4.98 13.26 5.79
CA ASN A 234 4.45 13.87 6.99
C ASN A 234 2.94 13.76 7.00
N CYS A 235 2.36 13.40 8.14
CA CYS A 235 0.92 13.48 8.33
C CYS A 235 0.52 14.95 8.30
N GLN A 236 -0.57 15.24 7.59
CA GLN A 236 -1.12 16.58 7.47
C GLN A 236 -2.56 16.58 7.98
N LYS A 237 -3.10 17.78 8.25
CA LYS A 237 -4.54 17.88 8.49
C LYS A 237 -5.23 17.34 7.24
N PRO A 238 -6.13 16.35 7.38
CA PRO A 238 -6.60 15.62 6.23
C PRO A 238 -7.42 16.52 5.31
N THR A 239 -6.91 16.77 4.11
CA THR A 239 -7.70 17.25 2.97
C THR A 239 -8.27 16.02 2.28
N ASP A 240 -9.57 15.99 2.02
CA ASP A 240 -10.27 14.82 1.47
C ASP A 240 -10.02 13.53 2.28
N PHE A 241 -9.94 13.67 3.60
CA PHE A 241 -9.83 12.56 4.54
C PHE A 241 -8.48 11.80 4.53
N VAL A 242 -7.45 12.30 3.81
CA VAL A 242 -6.12 11.66 3.70
C VAL A 242 -5.08 12.39 4.57
N TYR A 243 -4.41 11.66 5.47
CA TYR A 243 -3.32 12.22 6.28
C TYR A 243 -1.99 12.25 5.53
N ALA A 244 -1.66 11.19 4.81
CA ALA A 244 -0.44 11.05 4.05
C ALA A 244 -0.61 9.99 2.96
N SER A 245 0.01 10.20 1.81
CA SER A 245 0.03 9.22 0.73
C SER A 245 1.26 9.34 -0.15
N LYS A 246 1.71 8.22 -0.72
CA LYS A 246 2.79 8.18 -1.70
C LYS A 246 2.74 6.90 -2.53
N GLU A 247 3.10 7.00 -3.81
CA GLU A 247 3.45 5.82 -4.61
C GLU A 247 4.88 5.37 -4.26
N ILE A 248 5.03 4.11 -3.90
CA ILE A 248 6.34 3.52 -3.59
C ILE A 248 6.77 2.67 -4.78
N THR A 249 7.88 3.05 -5.39
CA THR A 249 8.56 2.29 -6.44
C THR A 249 9.83 1.68 -5.87
N PHE A 250 10.10 0.41 -6.19
CA PHE A 250 11.30 -0.26 -5.69
C PHE A 250 11.70 -1.43 -6.59
N ASP A 251 13.00 -1.70 -6.64
CA ASP A 251 13.58 -2.79 -7.41
C ASP A 251 14.04 -3.92 -6.48
N ILE A 252 13.56 -5.12 -6.78
CA ILE A 252 13.86 -6.38 -6.07
C ILE A 252 14.15 -7.52 -7.06
N GLY A 253 14.64 -7.15 -8.25
CA GLY A 253 15.01 -8.07 -9.33
C GLY A 253 13.84 -8.49 -10.22
N SER A 254 14.07 -9.47 -11.10
CA SER A 254 13.09 -9.92 -12.10
C SER A 254 12.16 -11.04 -11.59
N GLY A 255 11.05 -11.23 -12.30
CA GLY A 255 10.09 -12.32 -12.08
C GLY A 255 9.12 -12.08 -10.93
N ASP A 256 8.30 -13.08 -10.64
CA ASP A 256 7.34 -13.01 -9.54
C ASP A 256 8.04 -12.81 -8.20
N LYS A 257 7.50 -11.91 -7.38
CA LYS A 257 8.02 -11.62 -6.05
C LYS A 257 6.90 -11.50 -5.04
N ILE A 258 7.21 -11.78 -3.79
CA ILE A 258 6.33 -11.49 -2.67
C ILE A 258 7.06 -10.58 -1.70
N ILE A 259 6.36 -9.59 -1.19
CA ILE A 259 6.82 -8.78 -0.08
C ILE A 259 5.84 -8.89 1.07
N ASP A 260 6.36 -8.88 2.29
CA ASP A 260 5.56 -8.56 3.46
C ASP A 260 5.64 -7.06 3.70
N ILE A 261 4.57 -6.49 4.22
CA ILE A 261 4.45 -5.06 4.42
C ILE A 261 3.69 -4.74 5.70
N VAL A 262 4.15 -3.75 6.45
CA VAL A 262 3.44 -3.23 7.61
C VAL A 262 3.58 -1.70 7.69
N PRO A 263 2.49 -0.96 7.92
CA PRO A 263 2.54 0.47 8.19
C PRO A 263 2.80 0.79 9.67
N PHE A 264 3.48 1.90 9.91
CA PHE A 264 3.64 2.48 11.25
C PHE A 264 3.73 4.01 11.17
N LEU A 265 3.55 4.67 12.31
CA LEU A 265 3.77 6.11 12.46
C LEU A 265 5.07 6.37 13.21
N ALA A 266 5.76 7.45 12.86
CA ALA A 266 6.97 7.87 13.55
C ALA A 266 6.89 9.36 13.93
N TYR A 267 7.33 9.69 15.14
CA TYR A 267 7.42 11.05 15.64
C TYR A 267 8.67 11.74 15.07
N THR A 268 8.65 11.99 13.77
CA THR A 268 9.70 12.69 13.03
C THR A 268 9.07 13.36 11.81
N ARG A 269 9.66 14.47 11.37
CA ARG A 269 9.23 15.23 10.18
C ARG A 269 10.17 15.10 8.98
N ASN A 270 11.16 14.22 9.09
CA ASN A 270 12.13 13.95 8.04
C ASN A 270 12.19 12.45 7.74
N ALA A 271 12.85 12.09 6.64
CA ALA A 271 13.01 10.72 6.21
C ALA A 271 14.14 10.00 6.98
N THR A 272 14.23 10.19 8.30
CA THR A 272 15.23 9.55 9.16
C THR A 272 14.61 9.11 10.48
N LEU A 273 14.92 7.88 10.89
CA LEU A 273 14.56 7.32 12.19
C LEU A 273 15.80 7.37 13.09
N TYR A 274 15.77 8.22 14.11
CA TYR A 274 16.80 8.29 15.14
C TYR A 274 16.47 7.35 16.30
N ASP A 275 17.47 6.98 17.10
CA ASP A 275 17.32 6.06 18.24
C ASP A 275 16.14 6.41 19.16
N ASP A 276 15.92 7.69 19.41
CA ASP A 276 14.89 8.25 20.29
C ASP A 276 13.54 8.52 19.59
N THR A 277 13.47 8.34 18.26
CA THR A 277 12.23 8.54 17.49
C THR A 277 11.16 7.61 18.02
N LYS A 278 10.02 8.18 18.44
CA LYS A 278 8.87 7.38 18.91
C LYS A 278 8.15 6.78 17.72
N ILE A 279 7.82 5.49 17.81
CA ILE A 279 7.10 4.74 16.79
C ILE A 279 5.77 4.29 17.38
N ILE A 280 4.70 4.38 16.59
CA ILE A 280 3.41 3.75 16.89
C ILE A 280 3.09 2.70 15.83
N PHE A 281 2.75 1.50 16.27
CA PHE A 281 2.19 0.47 15.39
C PHE A 281 0.69 0.67 15.20
N ILE A 282 0.23 0.71 13.95
CA ILE A 282 -1.15 1.07 13.62
C ILE A 282 -1.91 -0.05 12.90
N SER A 283 -1.21 -1.09 12.47
CA SER A 283 -1.78 -2.20 11.73
C SER A 283 -0.91 -3.44 11.90
N LEU A 284 -1.53 -4.59 11.67
CA LEU A 284 -0.83 -5.86 11.46
C LEU A 284 -0.24 -5.96 10.03
N PRO A 285 0.73 -6.87 9.79
CA PRO A 285 1.35 -7.06 8.49
C PRO A 285 0.41 -7.72 7.47
N GLY A 286 0.57 -7.37 6.20
CA GLY A 286 0.02 -8.11 5.06
C GLY A 286 1.11 -8.44 4.06
N ALA A 287 0.71 -8.90 2.88
CA ALA A 287 1.65 -9.19 1.80
C ALA A 287 1.14 -8.73 0.43
N ILE A 288 2.08 -8.42 -0.45
CA ILE A 288 1.80 -8.14 -1.86
C ILE A 288 2.59 -9.13 -2.71
N SER A 289 1.89 -9.89 -3.55
CA SER A 289 2.50 -10.75 -4.57
C SER A 289 2.53 -10.00 -5.90
N PHE A 290 3.73 -9.59 -6.31
CA PHE A 290 3.96 -8.98 -7.61
C PHE A 290 4.09 -10.07 -8.68
N LYS A 291 3.20 -10.03 -9.66
CA LYS A 291 3.14 -10.97 -10.79
C LYS A 291 3.66 -10.29 -12.05
N TYR A 292 4.73 -10.84 -12.61
CA TYR A 292 5.32 -10.26 -13.82
C TYR A 292 4.38 -10.50 -15.00
N TYR A 293 3.95 -9.41 -15.63
CA TYR A 293 3.15 -9.46 -16.83
C TYR A 293 3.71 -8.47 -17.86
N PRO A 294 4.55 -8.93 -18.79
CA PRO A 294 5.12 -8.06 -19.81
C PRO A 294 4.05 -7.54 -20.76
N ARG A 295 4.30 -6.36 -21.33
CA ARG A 295 3.45 -5.83 -22.39
C ARG A 295 3.44 -6.77 -23.59
N GLN A 296 2.25 -7.14 -24.03
CA GLN A 296 2.10 -7.97 -25.23
C GLN A 296 2.24 -7.11 -26.49
N ILE A 297 3.06 -7.56 -27.43
CA ILE A 297 3.40 -6.87 -28.67
C ILE A 297 3.43 -7.91 -29.79
N TYR A 298 2.70 -7.64 -30.87
CA TYR A 298 2.64 -8.53 -32.04
C TYR A 298 2.73 -7.74 -33.33
N MET A 299 3.39 -8.28 -34.35
CA MET A 299 3.25 -7.79 -35.71
C MET A 299 2.00 -8.44 -36.32
N GLU A 300 0.96 -7.66 -36.57
CA GLU A 300 -0.30 -8.17 -37.13
C GLU A 300 -0.17 -8.48 -38.62
N SER A 301 0.42 -7.55 -39.36
CA SER A 301 0.51 -7.63 -40.82
C SER A 301 1.77 -6.95 -41.32
N ILE A 302 2.18 -7.33 -42.52
CA ILE A 302 3.39 -6.84 -43.18
C ILE A 302 3.08 -6.42 -44.60
N LYS A 303 3.81 -5.41 -45.06
CA LYS A 303 3.83 -4.92 -46.43
C LYS A 303 5.28 -4.75 -46.88
N SER A 304 5.56 -5.05 -48.16
CA SER A 304 6.87 -4.79 -48.77
C SER A 304 6.70 -4.31 -50.22
N GLY A 305 7.52 -3.35 -50.63
CA GLY A 305 7.37 -2.67 -51.92
C GLY A 305 5.98 -2.04 -52.10
N SER A 306 5.38 -2.25 -53.27
CA SER A 306 4.06 -1.72 -53.62
C SER A 306 2.89 -2.60 -53.14
N SER A 307 3.13 -3.62 -52.32
CA SER A 307 2.06 -4.50 -51.83
C SER A 307 1.11 -3.77 -50.87
N ASP A 308 -0.09 -4.31 -50.71
CA ASP A 308 -0.93 -4.00 -49.56
C ASP A 308 -0.43 -4.74 -48.31
N PHE A 309 -1.01 -4.40 -47.15
CA PHE A 309 -0.77 -5.15 -45.93
C PHE A 309 -1.41 -6.53 -46.03
N VAL A 310 -0.62 -7.56 -45.77
CA VAL A 310 -1.04 -8.97 -45.78
C VAL A 310 -0.63 -9.65 -44.49
N TYR A 311 -1.21 -10.81 -44.21
CA TYR A 311 -0.74 -11.64 -43.11
C TYR A 311 0.68 -12.14 -43.37
N PHE A 312 1.46 -12.36 -42.32
CA PHE A 312 2.84 -12.84 -42.42
C PHE A 312 2.97 -14.16 -43.19
N SER A 313 1.95 -15.02 -43.15
CA SER A 313 1.87 -16.28 -43.89
C SER A 313 1.59 -16.12 -45.40
N GLU A 314 1.08 -14.96 -45.81
CA GLU A 314 0.69 -14.68 -47.20
C GLU A 314 1.77 -13.95 -47.98
N LEU A 315 2.65 -13.19 -47.29
CA LEU A 315 3.77 -12.53 -47.92
C LEU A 315 4.76 -13.57 -48.47
N ARG A 316 5.07 -13.47 -49.77
CA ARG A 316 6.01 -14.38 -50.45
C ARG A 316 7.38 -13.75 -50.66
N GLU A 317 7.40 -12.47 -50.99
CA GLU A 317 8.60 -11.74 -51.42
C GLU A 317 8.82 -10.51 -50.54
N LEU A 318 10.07 -10.27 -50.16
CA LEU A 318 10.52 -9.01 -49.57
C LEU A 318 11.27 -8.23 -50.66
N VAL A 319 10.73 -7.07 -51.02
CA VAL A 319 11.20 -6.24 -52.13
C VAL A 319 12.04 -5.08 -51.60
N GLY A 320 13.24 -4.92 -52.17
CA GLY A 320 14.04 -3.71 -51.97
C GLY A 320 14.57 -3.51 -50.55
N GLY A 321 14.70 -4.58 -49.75
CA GLY A 321 15.33 -4.52 -48.43
C GLY A 321 14.58 -3.68 -47.39
N SER A 322 13.30 -3.41 -47.61
CA SER A 322 12.46 -2.66 -46.67
C SER A 322 11.07 -3.26 -46.54
N CYS A 323 10.46 -3.06 -45.38
CA CYS A 323 9.07 -3.45 -45.12
C CYS A 323 8.42 -2.51 -44.10
N ILE A 324 7.09 -2.52 -44.07
CA ILE A 324 6.31 -1.85 -43.04
C ILE A 324 5.49 -2.92 -42.33
N CYS A 325 5.58 -2.98 -41.02
CA CYS A 325 4.74 -3.84 -40.20
C CYS A 325 3.71 -3.01 -39.47
N LYS A 326 2.47 -3.49 -39.42
CA LYS A 326 1.48 -3.00 -38.47
C LYS A 326 1.63 -3.80 -37.18
N ALA A 327 2.02 -3.15 -36.10
CA ALA A 327 2.18 -3.73 -34.77
C ALA A 327 0.95 -3.45 -33.90
N LYS A 328 0.45 -4.48 -33.22
CA LYS A 328 -0.49 -4.36 -32.11
C LYS A 328 0.29 -4.28 -30.81
N ILE A 329 0.18 -3.15 -30.12
CA ILE A 329 0.82 -2.92 -28.82
C ILE A 329 -0.28 -2.79 -27.78
N TYR A 330 -0.38 -3.78 -26.90
CA TYR A 330 -1.42 -3.81 -25.86
C TYR A 330 -1.15 -2.76 -24.78
N LYS A 331 -2.23 -2.17 -24.25
CA LYS A 331 -2.18 -1.25 -23.11
C LYS A 331 -1.91 -2.03 -21.83
N LEU A 332 -1.48 -1.31 -20.80
CA LEU A 332 -1.29 -1.87 -19.46
C LEU A 332 -1.82 -0.88 -18.42
N PRO A 333 -2.33 -1.38 -17.27
CA PRO A 333 -2.87 -0.54 -16.22
C PRO A 333 -1.77 0.13 -15.38
N ASP A 334 -0.54 -0.37 -15.44
CA ASP A 334 0.57 0.08 -14.60
C ASP A 334 1.51 1.09 -15.29
N GLY A 335 1.26 1.46 -16.54
CA GLY A 335 1.97 2.56 -17.18
C GLY A 335 1.76 2.72 -18.68
N ALA A 336 2.02 3.93 -19.17
CA ALA A 336 2.14 4.22 -20.60
C ALA A 336 3.50 3.76 -21.16
N LEU A 337 3.55 3.46 -22.46
CA LEU A 337 4.79 3.16 -23.20
C LEU A 337 4.93 4.15 -24.35
N THR A 338 6.04 4.86 -24.42
CA THR A 338 6.38 5.64 -25.62
C THR A 338 7.35 4.85 -26.49
N VAL A 339 6.93 4.57 -27.72
CA VAL A 339 7.77 3.94 -28.74
C VAL A 339 8.39 5.05 -29.59
N THR A 340 9.71 5.00 -29.76
CA THR A 340 10.47 5.95 -30.59
C THR A 340 11.29 5.23 -31.66
N ASP A 341 11.76 5.99 -32.65
CA ASP A 341 12.65 5.47 -33.69
C ASP A 341 13.87 4.74 -33.13
N GLY A 342 14.12 3.53 -33.63
CA GLY A 342 15.19 2.65 -33.19
C GLY A 342 14.86 1.76 -31.99
N MET A 343 13.67 1.89 -31.39
CA MET A 343 13.24 0.91 -30.37
C MET A 343 12.92 -0.44 -30.97
N PHE A 344 12.47 -0.50 -32.22
CA PHE A 344 12.30 -1.75 -32.95
C PHE A 344 13.50 -2.00 -33.86
N ARG A 345 13.80 -3.28 -34.10
CA ARG A 345 14.70 -3.72 -35.18
C ARG A 345 14.16 -4.97 -35.86
N SER A 346 14.47 -5.11 -37.14
CA SER A 346 14.34 -6.39 -37.84
C SER A 346 15.62 -7.19 -37.66
N VAL A 347 15.49 -8.52 -37.59
CA VAL A 347 16.61 -9.46 -37.62
C VAL A 347 16.39 -10.35 -38.83
N CYS A 348 17.28 -10.27 -39.81
CA CYS A 348 17.14 -11.03 -41.04
C CYS A 348 18.37 -11.91 -41.25
N THR A 349 18.16 -13.22 -41.43
CA THR A 349 19.23 -14.18 -41.75
C THR A 349 19.06 -14.75 -43.14
N TYR A 350 20.15 -14.82 -43.90
CA TYR A 350 20.16 -15.32 -45.29
C TYR A 350 21.57 -15.72 -45.73
N GLY A 351 21.65 -16.53 -46.79
CA GLY A 351 22.93 -17.00 -47.36
C GLY A 351 23.79 -17.80 -46.38
N ASN A 352 25.12 -17.62 -46.47
CA ASN A 352 26.12 -18.27 -45.63
C ASN A 352 26.09 -17.74 -44.18
N ASN A 353 24.95 -17.87 -43.49
CA ASN A 353 24.71 -17.40 -42.12
C ASN A 353 24.94 -15.89 -41.92
N LYS A 354 24.68 -15.06 -42.95
CA LYS A 354 24.72 -13.62 -42.79
C LYS A 354 23.49 -13.18 -42.00
N THR A 355 23.70 -12.36 -40.97
CA THR A 355 22.64 -11.72 -40.19
C THR A 355 22.73 -10.22 -40.35
N THR A 356 21.59 -9.58 -40.57
CA THR A 356 21.47 -8.12 -40.64
C THR A 356 20.44 -7.63 -39.65
N TYR A 357 20.65 -6.40 -39.18
CA TYR A 357 19.80 -5.74 -38.20
C TYR A 357 19.28 -4.44 -38.80
N GLY A 358 18.04 -4.46 -39.28
CA GLY A 358 17.39 -3.28 -39.85
C GLY A 358 16.80 -2.41 -38.75
N ARG A 359 16.99 -1.09 -38.82
CA ARG A 359 16.45 -0.16 -37.82
C ARG A 359 14.96 0.07 -38.09
N GLY A 360 14.14 0.00 -37.04
CA GLY A 360 12.72 0.33 -37.10
C GLY A 360 12.46 1.82 -36.84
N TYR A 361 11.56 2.40 -37.62
CA TYR A 361 11.10 3.79 -37.51
C TYR A 361 9.58 3.81 -37.32
N VAL A 362 9.10 4.62 -36.38
CA VAL A 362 7.66 4.79 -36.15
C VAL A 362 7.09 5.59 -37.30
N SER A 363 6.08 5.08 -37.97
CA SER A 363 5.60 5.63 -39.24
C SER A 363 4.07 5.66 -39.31
N ASN A 364 3.54 6.27 -40.37
CA ASN A 364 2.17 6.02 -40.79
C ASN A 364 2.09 4.80 -41.74
N SER A 365 0.88 4.45 -42.18
CA SER A 365 0.65 3.30 -43.07
C SER A 365 1.34 3.42 -44.44
N SER A 366 1.75 4.63 -44.84
CA SER A 366 2.52 4.90 -46.07
C SER A 366 4.05 4.88 -45.85
N GLY A 367 4.51 4.64 -44.62
CA GLY A 367 5.94 4.58 -44.29
C GLY A 367 6.60 5.95 -44.08
N GLN A 368 5.81 7.04 -43.96
CA GLN A 368 6.36 8.35 -43.59
C GLN A 368 6.68 8.36 -42.10
N ASN A 369 7.88 8.82 -41.75
CA ASN A 369 8.33 8.84 -40.36
C ASN A 369 7.48 9.81 -39.52
N THR A 370 7.08 9.35 -38.34
CA THR A 370 6.33 10.11 -37.33
C THR A 370 7.14 10.34 -36.05
N GLY A 371 8.28 9.65 -35.90
CA GLY A 371 9.25 9.82 -34.81
C GLY A 371 8.90 9.07 -33.52
N SER A 372 7.64 9.15 -33.07
CA SER A 372 7.20 8.45 -31.87
C SER A 372 5.68 8.25 -31.79
N VAL A 373 5.27 7.33 -30.92
CA VAL A 373 3.87 7.13 -30.52
C VAL A 373 3.80 6.74 -29.04
N THR A 374 2.83 7.28 -28.32
CA THR A 374 2.59 6.92 -26.92
C THR A 374 1.36 6.01 -26.81
N ILE A 375 1.57 4.84 -26.22
CA ILE A 375 0.53 3.91 -25.82
C ILE A 375 0.12 4.27 -24.40
N PRO A 376 -1.11 4.77 -24.16
CA PRO A 376 -1.55 5.20 -22.85
C PRO A 376 -1.79 4.02 -21.92
N GLU A 377 -1.99 4.33 -20.64
CA GLU A 377 -2.54 3.40 -19.66
C GLU A 377 -3.94 2.93 -20.11
N GLY A 378 -4.28 1.68 -19.79
CA GLY A 378 -5.59 1.13 -20.10
C GLY A 378 -5.72 -0.35 -19.82
N ASP A 379 -6.87 -0.91 -20.18
CA ASP A 379 -7.13 -2.33 -19.99
C ASP A 379 -6.18 -3.21 -20.82
N ARG A 380 -5.83 -4.38 -20.30
CA ARG A 380 -4.89 -5.32 -20.92
C ARG A 380 -5.45 -5.97 -22.19
N THR A 381 -6.76 -5.88 -22.42
CA THR A 381 -7.38 -6.34 -23.68
C THR A 381 -7.37 -5.28 -24.77
N ASP A 382 -7.14 -4.01 -24.41
CA ASP A 382 -7.04 -2.92 -25.37
C ASP A 382 -5.65 -2.84 -26.00
N TYR A 383 -5.58 -2.38 -27.24
CA TYR A 383 -4.32 -2.14 -27.93
C TYR A 383 -4.37 -0.89 -28.80
N ILE A 384 -3.18 -0.43 -29.21
CA ILE A 384 -3.01 0.57 -30.26
C ILE A 384 -2.29 -0.08 -31.44
N GLU A 385 -2.75 0.26 -32.65
CA GLU A 385 -2.06 -0.07 -33.88
C GLU A 385 -0.96 0.95 -34.17
N VAL A 386 0.25 0.47 -34.41
CA VAL A 386 1.42 1.30 -34.70
C VAL A 386 2.08 0.77 -35.97
N TYR A 387 2.41 1.64 -36.92
CA TYR A 387 3.15 1.23 -38.11
C TYR A 387 4.65 1.41 -37.88
N ILE A 388 5.43 0.36 -38.09
CA ILE A 388 6.89 0.38 -37.97
C ILE A 388 7.49 0.09 -39.34
N ARG A 389 8.21 1.06 -39.90
CA ARG A 389 8.99 0.89 -41.12
C ARG A 389 10.38 0.36 -40.76
N PHE A 390 10.80 -0.71 -41.41
CA PHE A 390 12.14 -1.26 -41.28
C PHE A 390 12.92 -1.01 -42.56
N ASP A 391 14.05 -0.33 -42.42
CA ASP A 391 14.99 -0.09 -43.51
C ASP A 391 16.21 -1.00 -43.35
N ASN A 392 16.86 -1.33 -44.46
CA ASN A 392 18.05 -2.19 -44.51
C ASN A 392 17.80 -3.56 -43.84
N VAL A 393 16.62 -4.14 -44.10
CA VAL A 393 16.24 -5.47 -43.62
C VAL A 393 17.24 -6.52 -44.10
N TYR A 394 17.83 -6.34 -45.28
CA TYR A 394 18.98 -7.10 -45.75
C TYR A 394 19.91 -6.21 -46.57
N GLU A 395 21.18 -6.60 -46.64
CA GLU A 395 22.23 -5.94 -47.42
C GLU A 395 23.01 -6.98 -48.24
N GLY A 396 22.98 -6.88 -49.57
CA GLY A 396 23.80 -7.71 -50.47
C GLY A 396 23.49 -9.22 -50.47
N GLY A 397 22.24 -9.60 -50.74
CA GLY A 397 21.82 -10.98 -51.01
C GLY A 397 21.54 -11.24 -52.50
N TYR A 398 21.45 -12.51 -52.91
CA TYR A 398 21.10 -12.84 -54.30
C TYR A 398 19.59 -12.75 -54.52
N TYR A 399 19.19 -12.21 -55.67
CA TYR A 399 17.80 -12.25 -56.11
C TYR A 399 17.27 -13.70 -56.10
N GLY A 400 16.09 -13.93 -55.51
CA GLY A 400 15.49 -15.27 -55.40
C GLY A 400 15.97 -16.09 -54.18
N GLN A 401 16.90 -15.57 -53.38
CA GLN A 401 17.37 -16.23 -52.16
C GLN A 401 16.30 -16.18 -51.06
N ARG A 402 16.22 -17.25 -50.24
CA ARG A 402 15.37 -17.26 -49.04
C ARG A 402 16.05 -16.52 -47.89
N CYS A 403 15.28 -15.72 -47.17
CA CYS A 403 15.66 -15.11 -45.90
C CYS A 403 14.66 -15.48 -44.79
N GLN A 404 15.14 -15.51 -43.55
CA GLN A 404 14.31 -15.59 -42.34
C GLN A 404 14.28 -14.23 -41.68
N LEU A 405 13.10 -13.63 -41.57
CA LEU A 405 12.88 -12.33 -40.98
C LEU A 405 12.14 -12.46 -39.65
N SER A 406 12.68 -11.88 -38.60
CA SER A 406 12.00 -11.67 -37.31
C SER A 406 12.18 -10.23 -36.82
N PHE A 407 11.55 -9.89 -35.71
CA PHE A 407 11.57 -8.54 -35.16
C PHE A 407 11.86 -8.58 -33.67
N GLU A 408 12.49 -7.52 -33.20
CA GLU A 408 12.75 -7.33 -31.79
C GLU A 408 12.44 -5.89 -31.39
N ILE A 409 12.05 -5.71 -30.13
CA ILE A 409 11.89 -4.40 -29.50
C ILE A 409 12.84 -4.30 -28.31
N ASN A 410 13.48 -3.15 -28.15
CA ASN A 410 14.30 -2.84 -27.00
C ASN A 410 13.44 -2.22 -25.90
N ILE A 411 13.07 -3.05 -24.93
CA ILE A 411 12.31 -2.66 -23.73
C ILE A 411 12.95 -3.34 -22.51
N ASP A 412 12.75 -2.76 -21.32
CA ASP A 412 13.24 -3.33 -20.06
C ASP A 412 14.75 -3.63 -20.06
N GLY A 413 15.53 -2.79 -20.76
CA GLY A 413 16.99 -2.89 -20.83
C GLY A 413 17.55 -3.93 -21.80
N GLY A 414 16.74 -4.50 -22.71
CA GLY A 414 17.25 -5.42 -23.72
C GLY A 414 16.30 -5.70 -24.89
N TRP A 415 16.83 -6.36 -25.92
CA TRP A 415 16.07 -6.78 -27.10
C TRP A 415 15.19 -8.00 -26.77
N LYS A 416 13.89 -7.88 -27.06
CA LYS A 416 12.87 -8.91 -26.89
C LYS A 416 12.24 -9.25 -28.24
N GLN A 417 12.07 -10.54 -28.53
CA GLN A 417 11.43 -10.99 -29.76
C GLN A 417 9.97 -10.54 -29.84
N VAL A 418 9.57 -10.08 -31.03
CA VAL A 418 8.21 -9.65 -31.35
C VAL A 418 7.68 -10.54 -32.47
N PRO A 419 6.77 -11.48 -32.17
CA PRO A 419 6.22 -12.39 -33.16
C PRO A 419 5.13 -11.70 -34.01
N PRO A 420 4.78 -12.28 -35.17
CA PRO A 420 5.46 -13.37 -35.85
C PRO A 420 6.64 -12.85 -36.70
N GLY A 421 7.55 -13.76 -37.01
CA GLY A 421 8.48 -13.63 -38.14
C GLY A 421 8.01 -14.48 -39.32
N GLY A 422 8.84 -14.62 -40.34
CA GLY A 422 8.55 -15.50 -41.47
C GLY A 422 9.73 -15.76 -42.40
N SER A 423 9.49 -16.63 -43.38
CA SER A 423 10.45 -16.99 -44.42
C SER A 423 10.02 -16.43 -45.76
N TYR A 424 10.87 -15.63 -46.38
CA TYR A 424 10.54 -14.85 -47.58
C TYR A 424 11.60 -15.02 -48.66
N ILE A 425 11.23 -14.74 -49.91
CA ILE A 425 12.15 -14.66 -51.04
C ILE A 425 12.60 -13.21 -51.21
N MET A 426 13.90 -12.98 -51.32
CA MET A 426 14.51 -11.66 -51.50
C MET A 426 14.35 -11.23 -52.96
N ARG A 427 13.85 -10.00 -53.17
CA ARG A 427 13.58 -9.44 -54.50
C ARG A 427 14.16 -8.05 -54.69
#